data_AF-A0A959T243-F1
#
_entry.id   AF-A0A959T243-F1
#
_cell.length_a   1.000
_cell.length_b   1.000
_cell.length_c   1.000
_cell.angle_alpha   90.00
_cell.angle_beta   90.00
_cell.angle_gamma   90.00
#
_symmetry.space_group_name_H-M   'P 1'
#
loop_
_entity.id
_entity.type
_entity.pdbx_description
1 polymer ?
#
loop_
_entity_poly.entity_id
_entity_poly.type
_entity_poly.pdbx_seq_one_letter_code
_entity_poly.pdbx_strand_id
1 'polypeptide(L)'
;YLSQEDIRIILREADLRGIRVIPEFDLPGHATSWFVSHPELASAPGPYQVETRFGVFDPTFDPTKEETYAFLDAFLGEMAALFPDPYLHIGGDENNGKQWDANPAIQAFMKKQGMADNHALQAHFNQRLHAILKKHGKRMIGWDEIGEGELPDDITIQSWRGKEGLVRAAQEGRDVILSNGWYIDLCQSAEYHYLNDPVPADSPLTAEERKHVLGGEATMWAELVDARNVDTRIWPRTAAIAERLWSPAEVTDVNDMYRRLELVSAQLDAIGMRHKSAQLELVRLIAGSEEAAQDLLPLVQVLAPVEGYRRHAITEHTTRTPLTGIADAAVPDPTGPRSVAELLDSIQQGELPGQWAGYSWLLPQVDMQLAAVMMDPSTMNELARLATRRELMKGAGLAAVKAIAEGRQLEEDVCQAYAEVLLQAAGPRSEARFPDLPAFERLYRRVCITPEK
;
A
#
# COMPACT_ATOMS: atom_id res chain seq x y z
N TYR A 1 -22.21 -6.11 0.59
CA TYR A 1 -22.13 -6.02 2.06
C TYR A 1 -22.08 -7.43 2.63
N LEU A 2 -21.60 -7.59 3.86
CA LEU A 2 -21.63 -8.86 4.59
C LEU A 2 -22.88 -8.89 5.47
N SER A 3 -23.61 -10.00 5.48
CA SER A 3 -24.66 -10.20 6.49
C SER A 3 -24.01 -10.44 7.86
N GLN A 4 -24.76 -10.26 8.95
CA GLN A 4 -24.26 -10.62 10.28
C GLN A 4 -23.87 -12.11 10.38
N GLU A 5 -24.50 -12.98 9.59
CA GLU A 5 -24.14 -14.40 9.57
C GLU A 5 -22.80 -14.64 8.88
N ASP A 6 -22.54 -13.94 7.75
CA ASP A 6 -21.23 -13.97 7.11
C ASP A 6 -20.14 -13.49 8.07
N ILE A 7 -20.42 -12.43 8.84
CA ILE A 7 -19.52 -11.92 9.89
C ILE A 7 -19.28 -12.99 10.96
N ARG A 8 -20.32 -13.66 11.48
CA ARG A 8 -20.16 -14.74 12.47
C ARG A 8 -19.29 -15.89 11.95
N ILE A 9 -19.43 -16.25 10.67
CA ILE A 9 -18.59 -17.26 10.03
C ILE A 9 -17.12 -16.80 10.02
N ILE A 10 -16.85 -15.55 9.61
CA ILE A 10 -15.50 -14.97 9.62
C ILE A 10 -14.91 -14.98 11.02
N LEU A 11 -15.66 -14.52 12.03
CA LEU A 11 -15.24 -14.48 13.43
C LEU A 11 -14.88 -15.87 13.94
N ARG A 12 -15.70 -16.88 13.63
CA ARG A 12 -15.44 -18.27 14.01
C ARG A 12 -14.17 -18.82 13.33
N GLU A 13 -14.00 -18.59 12.03
CA GLU A 13 -12.82 -19.07 11.31
C GLU A 13 -11.53 -18.40 11.79
N ALA A 14 -11.60 -17.11 12.17
CA ALA A 14 -10.50 -16.37 12.76
C ALA A 14 -10.14 -16.93 14.16
N ASP A 15 -11.14 -17.14 15.03
CA ASP A 15 -10.94 -17.69 16.37
C ASP A 15 -10.28 -19.08 16.35
N LEU A 16 -10.72 -19.96 15.43
CA LEU A 16 -10.10 -21.28 15.22
C LEU A 16 -8.61 -21.23 14.84
N ARG A 17 -8.12 -20.07 14.40
CA ARG A 17 -6.73 -19.82 14.00
C ARG A 17 -5.99 -18.88 14.97
N GLY A 18 -6.62 -18.53 16.10
CA GLY A 18 -6.04 -17.59 17.07
C GLY A 18 -5.95 -16.15 16.56
N ILE A 19 -6.78 -15.78 15.58
CA ILE A 19 -6.82 -14.45 14.99
C ILE A 19 -7.96 -13.65 15.63
N ARG A 20 -7.63 -12.46 16.14
CA ARG A 20 -8.61 -11.48 16.63
C ARG A 20 -9.11 -10.65 15.46
N VAL A 21 -10.40 -10.36 15.43
CA VAL A 21 -11.03 -9.49 14.41
C VAL A 21 -11.55 -8.25 15.11
N ILE A 22 -10.93 -7.11 14.81
CA ILE A 22 -11.31 -5.81 15.35
C ILE A 22 -12.05 -5.07 14.24
N PRO A 23 -13.35 -4.76 14.40
CA PRO A 23 -14.09 -4.02 13.38
C PRO A 23 -13.71 -2.55 13.39
N GLU A 24 -13.75 -1.93 12.22
CA GLU A 24 -13.66 -0.48 12.04
C GLU A 24 -14.97 0.08 11.48
N PHE A 25 -15.45 1.17 12.10
CA PHE A 25 -16.49 2.03 11.55
C PHE A 25 -15.99 3.45 11.60
N ASP A 26 -15.51 3.96 10.47
CA ASP A 26 -14.81 5.24 10.40
C ASP A 26 -15.76 6.44 10.52
N LEU A 27 -15.45 7.31 11.48
CA LEU A 27 -16.24 8.43 11.94
C LEU A 27 -15.31 9.55 12.46
N PRO A 28 -15.62 10.85 12.28
CA PRO A 28 -16.81 11.39 11.60
C PRO A 28 -16.61 11.60 10.08
N GLY A 29 -15.37 11.51 9.60
CA GLY A 29 -14.98 11.56 8.19
C GLY A 29 -15.39 10.29 7.43
N HIS A 30 -15.02 10.20 6.14
CA HIS A 30 -15.26 9.03 5.27
C HIS A 30 -16.69 8.45 5.28
N ALA A 31 -17.66 9.29 5.65
CA ALA A 31 -19.00 8.84 6.02
C ALA A 31 -20.06 9.08 4.93
N THR A 32 -19.68 9.46 3.70
CA THR A 32 -20.64 9.80 2.64
C THR A 32 -21.68 8.70 2.41
N SER A 33 -21.30 7.43 2.52
CA SER A 33 -22.20 6.27 2.37
C SER A 33 -23.34 6.26 3.40
N TRP A 34 -23.09 6.71 4.63
CA TRP A 34 -24.10 6.83 5.69
C TRP A 34 -25.15 7.87 5.34
N PHE A 35 -24.71 9.02 4.80
CA PHE A 35 -25.58 10.15 4.51
C PHE A 35 -26.47 9.94 3.30
N VAL A 36 -26.22 8.91 2.48
CA VAL A 36 -27.16 8.49 1.44
C VAL A 36 -28.49 8.04 2.05
N SER A 37 -28.45 7.27 3.14
CA SER A 37 -29.65 6.81 3.85
C SER A 37 -30.06 7.72 5.02
N HIS A 38 -29.09 8.39 5.64
CA HIS A 38 -29.27 9.23 6.83
C HIS A 38 -28.72 10.64 6.64
N PRO A 39 -29.21 11.41 5.64
CA PRO A 39 -28.73 12.76 5.36
C PRO A 39 -28.93 13.73 6.54
N GLU A 40 -29.86 13.44 7.44
CA GLU A 40 -30.12 14.23 8.64
C GLU A 40 -28.95 14.28 9.63
N LEU A 41 -28.06 13.28 9.60
CA LEU A 41 -26.90 13.16 10.48
C LEU A 41 -25.67 13.93 9.97
N ALA A 42 -25.70 14.39 8.72
CA ALA A 42 -24.57 15.08 8.10
C ALA A 42 -24.46 16.54 8.53
N SER A 43 -23.25 17.09 8.37
CA SER A 43 -22.91 18.49 8.64
C SER A 43 -23.39 19.47 7.57
N ALA A 44 -23.82 18.98 6.41
CA ALA A 44 -24.41 19.79 5.35
C ALA A 44 -25.71 19.16 4.83
N PRO A 45 -26.58 19.92 4.14
CA PRO A 45 -27.71 19.34 3.43
C PRO A 45 -27.24 18.44 2.27
N GLY A 46 -27.97 17.34 2.05
CA GLY A 46 -27.80 16.51 0.85
C GLY A 46 -28.34 17.18 -0.43
N PRO A 47 -28.55 16.41 -1.51
CA PRO A 47 -28.50 14.94 -1.56
C PRO A 47 -27.08 14.39 -1.55
N TYR A 48 -26.92 13.21 -0.95
CA TYR A 48 -25.67 12.45 -0.97
C TYR A 48 -25.77 11.27 -1.93
N GLN A 49 -24.64 10.87 -2.50
CA GLN A 49 -24.51 9.67 -3.33
C GLN A 49 -23.26 8.91 -2.89
N VAL A 50 -23.25 7.60 -3.08
CA VAL A 50 -22.06 6.78 -2.82
C VAL A 50 -20.93 7.29 -3.72
N GLU A 51 -19.80 7.61 -3.10
CA GLU A 51 -18.63 8.10 -3.84
C GLU A 51 -18.12 7.01 -4.78
N THR A 52 -17.88 7.41 -6.03
CA THR A 52 -17.27 6.51 -7.03
C THR A 52 -15.82 6.88 -7.31
N ARG A 53 -15.38 8.05 -6.85
CA ARG A 53 -13.98 8.48 -6.95
C ARG A 53 -13.26 8.17 -5.64
N PHE A 54 -11.95 8.28 -5.68
CA PHE A 54 -11.08 8.07 -4.52
C PHE A 54 -10.51 9.39 -4.02
N GLY A 55 -10.21 9.45 -2.72
CA GLY A 55 -9.60 10.59 -2.05
C GLY A 55 -10.42 11.07 -0.85
N VAL A 56 -10.03 12.24 -0.34
CA VAL A 56 -10.65 12.87 0.82
C VAL A 56 -11.87 13.68 0.42
N PHE A 57 -13.03 13.36 0.98
CA PHE A 57 -14.30 14.02 0.70
C PHE A 57 -14.75 14.92 1.86
N ASP A 58 -15.51 15.96 1.52
CA ASP A 58 -16.03 16.94 2.49
C ASP A 58 -17.16 16.43 3.42
N PRO A 59 -18.02 15.45 3.05
CA PRO A 59 -19.09 14.98 3.93
C PRO A 59 -18.59 14.39 5.25
N THR A 60 -19.11 14.92 6.36
CA THR A 60 -18.76 14.51 7.73
C THR A 60 -19.96 14.59 8.66
N PHE A 61 -20.00 13.75 9.69
CA PHE A 61 -21.08 13.73 10.69
C PHE A 61 -21.20 15.08 11.40
N ASP A 62 -22.41 15.47 11.78
CA ASP A 62 -22.65 16.66 12.59
C ASP A 62 -22.50 16.31 14.09
N PRO A 63 -21.41 16.75 14.76
CA PRO A 63 -21.13 16.41 16.15
C PRO A 63 -21.98 17.24 17.13
N THR A 64 -22.81 18.16 16.64
CA THR A 64 -23.59 19.08 17.49
C THR A 64 -25.04 18.64 17.69
N LYS A 65 -25.47 17.61 16.96
CA LYS A 65 -26.80 17.00 17.04
C LYS A 65 -26.79 15.81 18.01
N GLU A 66 -27.75 15.78 18.93
CA GLU A 66 -27.90 14.66 19.86
C GLU A 66 -28.43 13.40 19.14
N GLU A 67 -29.16 13.58 18.05
CA GLU A 67 -29.65 12.51 17.18
C GLU A 67 -28.50 11.71 16.56
N THR A 68 -27.36 12.35 16.26
CA THR A 68 -26.14 11.67 15.81
C THR A 68 -25.68 10.64 16.83
N TYR A 69 -25.59 11.02 18.10
CA TYR A 69 -25.13 10.12 19.15
C TYR A 69 -26.17 9.06 19.51
N ALA A 70 -27.46 9.36 19.43
CA ALA A 70 -28.52 8.37 19.62
C ALA A 70 -28.48 7.27 18.54
N PHE A 71 -28.27 7.66 17.28
CA PHE A 71 -28.08 6.72 16.17
C PHE A 71 -26.82 5.88 16.37
N LEU A 72 -25.68 6.51 16.66
CA LEU A 72 -24.40 5.82 16.84
C LEU A 72 -24.41 4.91 18.08
N ASP A 73 -25.09 5.26 19.17
CA ASP A 73 -25.26 4.39 20.33
C ASP A 73 -26.04 3.10 19.99
N ALA A 74 -27.11 3.22 19.21
CA ALA A 74 -27.86 2.05 18.76
C ALA A 74 -27.03 1.17 17.81
N PHE A 75 -26.40 1.77 16.80
CA PHE A 75 -25.58 1.07 15.82
C PHE A 75 -24.35 0.40 16.44
N LEU A 76 -23.54 1.16 17.19
CA LEU A 76 -22.33 0.63 17.83
C LEU A 76 -22.69 -0.39 18.92
N GLY A 77 -23.86 -0.28 19.56
CA GLY A 77 -24.37 -1.32 20.46
C GLY A 77 -24.66 -2.64 19.75
N GLU A 78 -25.27 -2.59 18.56
CA GLU A 78 -25.49 -3.77 17.72
C GLU A 78 -24.16 -4.41 17.30
N MET A 79 -23.21 -3.59 16.82
CA MET A 79 -21.89 -4.09 16.38
C MET A 79 -21.06 -4.61 17.55
N ALA A 80 -21.10 -3.94 18.71
CA ALA A 80 -20.42 -4.40 19.91
C ALA A 80 -20.90 -5.79 20.39
N ALA A 81 -22.17 -6.11 20.17
CA ALA A 81 -22.73 -7.43 20.45
C ALA A 81 -22.33 -8.48 19.41
N LEU A 82 -22.07 -8.08 18.17
CA LEU A 82 -21.65 -8.98 17.08
C LEU A 82 -20.17 -9.37 17.17
N PHE A 83 -19.29 -8.40 17.46
CA PHE A 83 -17.85 -8.60 17.51
C PHE A 83 -17.40 -8.88 18.96
N PRO A 84 -16.84 -10.04 19.29
CA PRO A 84 -16.51 -10.40 20.68
C PRO A 84 -15.26 -9.71 21.22
N ASP A 85 -14.36 -9.24 20.35
CA ASP A 85 -13.12 -8.58 20.75
C ASP A 85 -13.40 -7.34 21.62
N PRO A 86 -12.61 -7.06 22.68
CA PRO A 86 -12.84 -5.88 23.50
C PRO A 86 -12.56 -4.57 22.77
N TYR A 87 -11.89 -4.57 21.62
CA TYR A 87 -11.62 -3.34 20.86
C TYR A 87 -12.61 -3.12 19.72
N LEU A 88 -12.84 -1.84 19.41
CA LEU A 88 -13.53 -1.37 18.20
C LEU A 88 -12.80 -0.13 17.68
N HIS A 89 -12.49 -0.10 16.40
CA HIS A 89 -11.84 1.02 15.74
C HIS A 89 -12.90 2.02 15.23
N ILE A 90 -12.75 3.29 15.54
CA ILE A 90 -13.70 4.35 15.12
C ILE A 90 -13.19 5.19 13.95
N GLY A 91 -12.04 4.84 13.39
CA GLY A 91 -11.36 5.61 12.36
C GLY A 91 -10.91 6.96 12.89
N GLY A 92 -11.43 8.03 12.28
CA GLY A 92 -11.18 9.41 12.69
C GLY A 92 -10.14 10.13 11.84
N ASP A 93 -9.75 9.57 10.71
CA ASP A 93 -8.80 10.15 9.78
C ASP A 93 -9.47 11.14 8.81
N GLU A 94 -8.64 12.01 8.22
CA GLU A 94 -8.92 12.83 7.03
C GLU A 94 -10.20 13.69 7.05
N ASN A 95 -10.73 14.02 8.23
CA ASN A 95 -11.79 15.02 8.34
C ASN A 95 -11.26 16.42 8.02
N ASN A 96 -11.48 16.87 6.78
CA ASN A 96 -10.96 18.13 6.29
C ASN A 96 -11.62 19.40 6.86
N GLY A 97 -12.67 19.25 7.69
CA GLY A 97 -13.34 20.34 8.40
C GLY A 97 -14.21 21.28 7.55
N LYS A 98 -14.21 21.17 6.22
CA LYS A 98 -14.86 22.18 5.35
C LYS A 98 -16.36 22.31 5.61
N GLN A 99 -17.08 21.22 5.85
CA GLN A 99 -18.51 21.29 6.16
C GLN A 99 -18.78 21.79 7.58
N TRP A 100 -17.89 21.53 8.54
CA TRP A 100 -17.97 22.11 9.88
C TRP A 100 -17.76 23.62 9.85
N ASP A 101 -16.78 24.09 9.09
CA ASP A 101 -16.48 25.51 8.89
C ASP A 101 -17.65 26.24 8.22
N ALA A 102 -18.28 25.60 7.23
CA ALA A 102 -19.38 26.18 6.48
C ALA A 102 -20.74 26.15 7.22
N ASN A 103 -20.90 25.36 8.27
CA ASN A 103 -22.18 25.19 8.97
C ASN A 103 -22.34 26.20 10.13
N PRO A 104 -23.29 27.15 10.05
CA PRO A 104 -23.46 28.18 11.08
C PRO A 104 -23.87 27.63 12.46
N ALA A 105 -24.60 26.51 12.51
CA ALA A 105 -24.99 25.88 13.77
C ALA A 105 -23.78 25.26 14.48
N ILE A 106 -22.89 24.62 13.71
CA ILE A 106 -21.65 24.06 14.23
C ILE A 106 -20.73 25.17 14.75
N GLN A 107 -20.54 26.23 13.97
CA GLN A 107 -19.75 27.39 14.39
C GLN A 107 -20.32 28.06 15.66
N ALA A 108 -21.65 28.17 15.78
CA ALA A 108 -22.30 28.69 16.97
C ALA A 108 -22.12 27.76 18.19
N PHE A 109 -22.17 26.45 17.99
CA PHE A 109 -21.90 25.46 19.03
C PHE A 109 -20.45 25.55 19.53
N MET A 110 -19.47 25.55 18.61
CA MET A 110 -18.05 25.67 18.95
C MET A 110 -17.79 26.94 19.76
N LYS A 111 -18.34 28.09 19.33
CA LYS A 111 -18.24 29.36 20.06
C LYS A 111 -18.87 29.29 21.46
N LYS A 112 -20.03 28.63 21.59
CA LYS A 112 -20.72 28.46 22.88
C LYS A 112 -19.92 27.58 23.84
N GLN A 113 -19.24 26.55 23.32
CA GLN A 113 -18.43 25.62 24.11
C GLN A 113 -16.98 26.08 24.29
N GLY A 114 -16.56 27.17 23.65
CA GLY A 114 -15.19 27.68 23.73
C GLY A 114 -14.17 26.80 22.99
N MET A 115 -14.60 26.08 21.95
CA MET A 115 -13.72 25.25 21.12
C MET A 115 -12.91 26.12 20.15
N ALA A 116 -11.61 25.87 20.06
CA ALA A 116 -10.68 26.69 19.28
C ALA A 116 -10.73 26.39 17.78
N ASP A 117 -10.84 25.11 17.41
CA ASP A 117 -10.73 24.64 16.03
C ASP A 117 -11.47 23.29 15.82
N ASN A 118 -11.39 22.77 14.60
CA ASN A 118 -12.01 21.51 14.23
C ASN A 118 -11.41 20.30 14.98
N HIS A 119 -10.14 20.35 15.39
CA HIS A 119 -9.54 19.27 16.20
C HIS A 119 -10.19 19.21 17.59
N ALA A 120 -10.44 20.36 18.22
CA ALA A 120 -11.20 20.43 19.48
C ALA A 120 -12.64 19.91 19.32
N LEU A 121 -13.30 20.19 18.18
CA LEU A 121 -14.63 19.67 17.88
C LEU A 121 -14.61 18.15 17.64
N GLN A 122 -13.61 17.63 16.95
CA GLN A 122 -13.42 16.20 16.74
C GLN A 122 -13.11 15.47 18.05
N ALA A 123 -12.28 16.05 18.93
CA ALA A 123 -12.03 15.52 20.26
C ALA A 123 -13.33 15.44 21.08
N HIS A 124 -14.21 16.44 20.99
CA HIS A 124 -15.55 16.37 21.61
C HIS A 124 -16.37 15.19 21.08
N PHE A 125 -16.41 15.00 19.76
CA PHE A 125 -17.10 13.87 19.13
C PHE A 125 -16.52 12.53 19.60
N ASN A 126 -15.19 12.40 19.61
CA ASN A 126 -14.49 11.19 20.05
C ASN A 126 -14.76 10.86 21.51
N GLN A 127 -14.79 11.86 22.41
CA GLN A 127 -15.16 11.66 23.82
C GLN A 127 -16.58 11.10 23.97
N ARG A 128 -17.52 11.56 23.15
CA ARG A 128 -18.90 11.05 23.15
C ARG A 128 -18.97 9.61 22.64
N LEU A 129 -18.23 9.28 21.57
CA LEU A 129 -18.10 7.90 21.08
C LEU A 129 -17.42 6.98 22.10
N HIS A 130 -16.42 7.47 22.81
CA HIS A 130 -15.71 6.72 23.85
C HIS A 130 -16.67 6.30 24.96
N ALA A 131 -17.51 7.22 25.43
CA ALA A 131 -18.54 6.92 26.42
C ALA A 131 -19.55 5.86 25.92
N ILE A 132 -19.94 5.92 24.64
CA ILE A 132 -20.81 4.93 24.01
C ILE A 132 -20.14 3.54 23.96
N LEU A 133 -18.89 3.47 23.48
CA LEU A 133 -18.16 2.20 23.41
C LEU A 133 -17.95 1.60 24.81
N LYS A 134 -17.59 2.42 25.79
CA LYS A 134 -17.43 1.99 27.18
C LYS A 134 -18.72 1.45 27.78
N LYS A 135 -19.86 2.09 27.49
CA LYS A 135 -21.20 1.60 27.87
C LYS A 135 -21.48 0.21 27.31
N HIS A 136 -21.01 -0.09 26.09
CA HIS A 136 -21.14 -1.39 25.43
C HIS A 136 -19.95 -2.34 25.70
N GLY A 137 -19.09 -2.02 26.67
CA GLY A 137 -17.97 -2.88 27.08
C GLY A 137 -16.79 -2.94 26.09
N LYS A 138 -16.66 -1.94 25.22
CA LYS A 138 -15.59 -1.82 24.23
C LYS A 138 -14.55 -0.77 24.61
N ARG A 139 -13.32 -0.99 24.15
CA ARG A 139 -12.18 -0.06 24.17
C ARG A 139 -12.02 0.52 22.77
N MET A 140 -11.74 1.80 22.72
CA MET A 140 -11.63 2.55 21.46
C MET A 140 -10.22 2.44 20.89
N ILE A 141 -10.14 2.20 19.59
CA ILE A 141 -8.97 2.49 18.75
C ILE A 141 -9.35 3.57 17.74
N GLY A 142 -8.42 4.43 17.36
CA GLY A 142 -8.59 5.33 16.21
C GLY A 142 -7.27 5.79 15.63
N TRP A 143 -7.33 6.33 14.42
CA TRP A 143 -6.18 6.90 13.70
C TRP A 143 -5.61 8.10 14.44
N ASP A 144 -4.31 8.36 14.28
CA ASP A 144 -3.56 9.31 15.13
C ASP A 144 -4.07 10.77 15.16
N GLU A 145 -4.93 11.19 14.23
CA GLU A 145 -5.69 12.44 14.30
C GLU A 145 -6.57 12.54 15.55
N ILE A 146 -7.13 11.42 16.04
CA ILE A 146 -7.98 11.46 17.24
C ILE A 146 -7.19 11.99 18.44
N GLY A 147 -5.87 11.77 18.46
CA GLY A 147 -4.95 12.21 19.50
C GLY A 147 -4.56 13.69 19.47
N GLU A 148 -5.14 14.51 18.58
CA GLU A 148 -4.84 15.94 18.46
C GLU A 148 -5.68 16.84 19.40
N GLY A 149 -6.35 16.26 20.40
CA GLY A 149 -7.09 16.97 21.45
C GLY A 149 -7.14 16.21 22.77
N GLU A 150 -7.86 16.77 23.75
CA GLU A 150 -8.02 16.12 25.06
C GLU A 150 -8.81 14.81 24.89
N LEU A 151 -8.19 13.68 25.24
CA LEU A 151 -8.78 12.35 25.12
C LEU A 151 -8.66 11.55 26.43
N PRO A 152 -9.65 10.67 26.75
CA PRO A 152 -9.54 9.70 27.83
C PRO A 152 -8.30 8.81 27.71
N ASP A 153 -7.61 8.54 28.81
CA ASP A 153 -6.31 7.84 28.84
C ASP A 153 -6.35 6.38 28.35
N ASP A 154 -7.52 5.74 28.32
CA ASP A 154 -7.72 4.32 27.95
C ASP A 154 -7.99 4.11 26.43
N ILE A 155 -7.66 5.09 25.59
CA ILE A 155 -7.76 5.02 24.13
C ILE A 155 -6.44 4.53 23.52
N THR A 156 -6.53 3.57 22.60
CA THR A 156 -5.41 3.12 21.78
C THR A 156 -5.31 3.95 20.50
N ILE A 157 -4.09 4.37 20.14
CA ILE A 157 -3.83 5.14 18.92
C ILE A 157 -3.28 4.21 17.83
N GLN A 158 -3.67 4.42 16.57
CA GLN A 158 -3.05 3.79 15.40
C GLN A 158 -2.31 4.83 14.56
N SER A 159 -0.98 4.79 14.60
CA SER A 159 -0.09 5.78 13.96
C SER A 159 0.13 5.45 12.50
N TRP A 160 -0.32 6.33 11.62
CA TRP A 160 -0.40 6.05 10.17
C TRP A 160 0.30 7.11 9.32
N ARG A 161 0.33 8.36 9.80
CA ARG A 161 1.00 9.49 9.10
C ARG A 161 2.52 9.52 9.31
N GLY A 162 3.02 8.83 10.32
CA GLY A 162 4.43 8.80 10.68
C GLY A 162 4.70 7.98 11.94
N LYS A 163 5.93 8.05 12.47
CA LYS A 163 6.30 7.47 13.78
C LYS A 163 6.14 8.47 14.92
N GLU A 164 5.95 9.74 14.60
CA GLU A 164 5.75 10.83 15.55
C GLU A 164 4.49 10.62 16.39
N GLY A 165 3.40 10.19 15.75
CA GLY A 165 2.15 9.82 16.43
C GLY A 165 2.35 8.67 17.42
N LEU A 166 3.10 7.65 17.02
CA LEU A 166 3.50 6.53 17.88
C LEU A 166 4.31 7.00 19.09
N VAL A 167 5.35 7.79 18.86
CA VAL A 167 6.22 8.28 19.94
C VAL A 167 5.42 9.11 20.93
N ARG A 168 4.59 10.04 20.43
CA ARG A 168 3.73 10.90 21.26
C ARG A 168 2.78 10.07 22.12
N ALA A 169 2.03 9.14 21.51
CA ALA A 169 1.06 8.31 22.23
C ALA A 169 1.74 7.47 23.33
N ALA A 170 2.87 6.85 23.03
CA ALA A 170 3.62 6.06 24.00
C ALA A 170 4.16 6.91 25.17
N GLN A 171 4.64 8.13 24.91
CA GLN A 171 5.10 9.08 25.95
C GLN A 171 3.96 9.58 26.83
N GLU A 172 2.74 9.63 26.30
CA GLU A 172 1.52 9.94 27.06
C GLU A 172 0.99 8.74 27.87
N GLY A 173 1.64 7.57 27.78
CA GLY A 173 1.21 6.35 28.46
C GLY A 173 0.03 5.64 27.80
N ARG A 174 -0.22 5.91 26.52
CA ARG A 174 -1.29 5.30 25.73
C ARG A 174 -0.76 4.17 24.88
N ASP A 175 -1.53 3.09 24.82
CA ASP A 175 -1.23 1.99 23.91
C ASP A 175 -1.28 2.47 22.45
N VAL A 176 -0.36 1.97 21.62
CA VAL A 176 -0.21 2.42 20.23
C VAL A 176 0.18 1.29 19.28
N ILE A 177 -0.37 1.35 18.07
CA ILE A 177 -0.11 0.43 16.95
C ILE A 177 0.51 1.25 15.81
N LEU A 178 1.54 0.73 15.13
CA LEU A 178 2.09 1.36 13.92
C LEU A 178 1.49 0.77 12.65
N SER A 179 1.02 1.62 11.74
CA SER A 179 0.72 1.24 10.34
C SER A 179 1.56 2.01 9.32
N ASN A 180 2.10 3.18 9.70
CA ASN A 180 3.00 3.93 8.83
C ASN A 180 4.19 3.05 8.38
N GLY A 181 4.47 3.05 7.07
CA GLY A 181 5.49 2.20 6.46
C GLY A 181 5.02 0.79 6.11
N TRP A 182 3.78 0.39 6.44
CA TRP A 182 3.17 -0.89 6.07
C TRP A 182 1.91 -0.76 5.21
N TYR A 183 1.86 0.32 4.43
CA TYR A 183 0.89 0.56 3.37
C TYR A 183 1.22 -0.30 2.15
N ILE A 184 0.70 -1.53 2.17
CA ILE A 184 1.02 -2.52 1.14
C ILE A 184 0.28 -2.22 -0.18
N ASP A 185 -0.83 -1.51 -0.15
CA ASP A 185 -1.53 -0.97 -1.32
C ASP A 185 -0.64 -0.06 -2.19
N LEU A 186 0.28 0.70 -1.56
CA LEU A 186 1.20 1.63 -2.23
C LEU A 186 2.35 0.93 -2.99
N CYS A 187 2.32 -0.40 -3.10
CA CYS A 187 3.20 -1.20 -3.95
C CYS A 187 4.72 -1.02 -3.70
N GLN A 188 5.11 -0.65 -2.48
CA GLN A 188 6.51 -0.64 -2.06
C GLN A 188 7.08 -2.07 -1.97
N SER A 189 8.41 -2.20 -2.01
CA SER A 189 9.11 -3.50 -1.94
C SER A 189 8.94 -4.20 -0.59
N ALA A 190 9.17 -5.52 -0.54
CA ALA A 190 9.17 -6.25 0.73
C ALA A 190 10.27 -5.72 1.67
N GLU A 191 11.44 -5.37 1.12
CA GLU A 191 12.54 -4.75 1.86
C GLU A 191 12.12 -3.47 2.60
N TYR A 192 11.41 -2.56 1.92
CA TYR A 192 10.93 -1.32 2.51
C TYR A 192 10.08 -1.59 3.77
N HIS A 193 9.17 -2.55 3.67
CA HIS A 193 8.30 -2.94 4.77
C HIS A 193 9.03 -3.72 5.87
N TYR A 194 9.96 -4.60 5.49
CA TYR A 194 10.73 -5.46 6.39
C TYR A 194 11.68 -4.67 7.30
N LEU A 195 12.26 -3.57 6.80
CA LEU A 195 13.16 -2.71 7.56
C LEU A 195 12.42 -1.66 8.40
N ASN A 196 11.10 -1.55 8.26
CA ASN A 196 10.31 -0.61 9.03
C ASN A 196 10.04 -1.14 10.45
N ASP A 197 10.91 -0.78 11.40
CA ASP A 197 10.76 -1.15 12.80
C ASP A 197 9.87 -0.16 13.59
N PRO A 198 8.88 -0.61 14.37
CA PRO A 198 8.10 0.27 15.25
C PRO A 198 8.92 1.03 16.28
N VAL A 199 9.98 0.41 16.80
CA VAL A 199 10.83 0.96 17.84
C VAL A 199 12.30 0.73 17.45
N PRO A 200 12.82 1.50 16.47
CA PRO A 200 14.19 1.36 16.03
C PRO A 200 15.17 1.67 17.17
N ALA A 201 16.43 1.29 17.01
CA ALA A 201 17.45 1.43 18.05
C ALA A 201 17.66 2.88 18.54
N ASP A 202 17.44 3.85 17.64
CA ASP A 202 17.51 5.29 17.89
C ASP A 202 16.17 5.91 18.36
N SER A 203 15.16 5.09 18.64
CA SER A 203 13.87 5.56 19.17
C SER A 203 14.06 6.34 20.48
N PRO A 204 13.39 7.50 20.63
CA PRO A 204 13.47 8.32 21.84
C PRO A 204 12.72 7.70 23.04
N LEU A 205 12.01 6.59 22.85
CA LEU A 205 11.21 5.95 23.89
C LEU A 205 12.08 5.25 24.94
N THR A 206 11.77 5.51 26.20
CA THR A 206 12.27 4.79 27.37
C THR A 206 11.73 3.36 27.42
N ALA A 207 12.34 2.50 28.26
CA ALA A 207 11.90 1.11 28.40
C ALA A 207 10.45 0.96 28.89
N GLU A 208 9.93 1.90 29.69
CA GLU A 208 8.54 1.88 30.14
C GLU A 208 7.59 2.33 29.02
N GLU A 209 7.91 3.42 28.31
CA GLU A 209 7.09 3.90 27.19
C GLU A 209 7.01 2.87 26.06
N ARG A 210 8.09 2.12 25.81
CA ARG A 210 8.10 1.02 24.82
C ARG A 210 7.07 -0.06 25.10
N LYS A 211 6.63 -0.26 26.35
CA LYS A 211 5.60 -1.26 26.70
C LYS A 211 4.23 -0.91 26.15
N HIS A 212 4.01 0.36 25.79
CA HIS A 212 2.78 0.82 25.17
C HIS A 212 2.73 0.57 23.66
N VAL A 213 3.87 0.27 23.03
CA VAL A 213 3.88 -0.11 21.60
C VAL A 213 3.40 -1.55 21.48
N LEU A 214 2.13 -1.72 21.10
CA LEU A 214 1.48 -3.04 21.01
C LEU A 214 1.97 -3.87 19.82
N GLY A 215 2.54 -3.21 18.81
CA GLY A 215 3.01 -3.83 17.58
C GLY A 215 2.61 -3.00 16.37
N GLY A 216 2.07 -3.66 15.36
CA GLY A 216 1.81 -3.04 14.07
C GLY A 216 0.85 -3.79 13.17
N GLU A 217 0.41 -3.11 12.12
CA GLU A 217 -0.58 -3.63 11.18
C GLU A 217 -0.27 -3.19 9.75
N ALA A 218 -0.26 -4.15 8.83
CA ALA A 218 -0.20 -3.87 7.40
C ALA A 218 -1.59 -3.50 6.87
N THR A 219 -1.68 -2.37 6.17
CA THR A 219 -2.95 -1.83 5.67
C THR A 219 -3.07 -2.09 4.16
N MET A 220 -4.17 -2.74 3.75
CA MET A 220 -4.51 -2.95 2.35
C MET A 220 -5.73 -2.11 1.97
N TRP A 221 -5.50 -0.86 1.61
CA TRP A 221 -6.51 -0.01 1.00
C TRP A 221 -6.88 -0.53 -0.39
N ALA A 222 -8.15 -0.38 -0.77
CA ALA A 222 -8.74 -1.15 -1.87
C ALA A 222 -9.13 -0.30 -3.10
N GLU A 223 -8.60 0.90 -3.26
CA GLU A 223 -8.91 1.78 -4.39
C GLU A 223 -8.49 1.17 -5.73
N LEU A 224 -7.34 0.50 -5.75
CA LEU A 224 -6.78 -0.16 -6.94
C LEU A 224 -6.68 -1.67 -6.75
N VAL A 225 -7.59 -2.23 -5.94
CA VAL A 225 -7.62 -3.66 -5.60
C VAL A 225 -9.02 -4.23 -5.74
N ASP A 226 -9.11 -5.43 -6.30
CA ASP A 226 -10.34 -6.24 -6.29
C ASP A 226 -10.03 -7.74 -6.12
N ALA A 227 -11.07 -8.57 -6.18
CA ALA A 227 -10.96 -10.01 -5.99
C ALA A 227 -9.99 -10.72 -6.96
N ARG A 228 -9.63 -10.11 -8.09
CA ARG A 228 -8.69 -10.65 -9.08
C ARG A 228 -7.25 -10.42 -8.69
N ASN A 229 -6.98 -9.41 -7.86
CA ASN A 229 -5.62 -8.90 -7.72
C ASN A 229 -5.21 -8.69 -6.24
N VAL A 230 -6.14 -8.82 -5.30
CA VAL A 230 -5.93 -8.64 -3.85
C VAL A 230 -4.78 -9.49 -3.31
N ASP A 231 -4.74 -10.78 -3.62
CA ASP A 231 -3.69 -11.67 -3.12
C ASP A 231 -2.31 -11.27 -3.68
N THR A 232 -2.23 -10.78 -4.91
CA THR A 232 -0.96 -10.35 -5.51
C THR A 232 -0.43 -9.04 -4.90
N ARG A 233 -1.30 -8.27 -4.22
CA ARG A 233 -0.90 -7.12 -3.41
C ARG A 233 -0.56 -7.56 -1.99
N ILE A 234 -1.35 -8.43 -1.36
CA ILE A 234 -1.10 -8.83 0.04
C ILE A 234 0.18 -9.69 0.14
N TRP A 235 0.30 -10.69 -0.71
CA TRP A 235 1.35 -11.71 -0.61
C TRP A 235 2.40 -11.58 -1.73
N PRO A 236 3.68 -11.88 -1.42
CA PRO A 236 4.19 -12.35 -0.15
C PRO A 236 4.69 -11.24 0.80
N ARG A 237 4.62 -9.96 0.42
CA ARG A 237 5.21 -8.85 1.20
C ARG A 237 4.74 -8.79 2.66
N THR A 238 3.47 -9.12 2.91
CA THR A 238 2.93 -9.18 4.28
C THR A 238 3.61 -10.25 5.15
N ALA A 239 4.18 -11.31 4.57
CA ALA A 239 4.97 -12.27 5.34
C ALA A 239 6.31 -11.69 5.82
N ALA A 240 6.90 -10.74 5.08
CA ALA A 240 8.08 -10.01 5.55
C ALA A 240 7.73 -9.04 6.70
N ILE A 241 6.54 -8.43 6.65
CA ILE A 241 5.99 -7.64 7.76
C ILE A 241 5.75 -8.52 8.99
N ALA A 242 5.19 -9.72 8.79
CA ALA A 242 4.99 -10.68 9.87
C ALA A 242 6.31 -11.07 10.55
N GLU A 243 7.42 -11.18 9.81
CA GLU A 243 8.74 -11.39 10.41
C GLU A 243 9.19 -10.20 11.25
N ARG A 244 9.03 -8.95 10.76
CA ARG A 244 9.34 -7.76 11.55
C ARG A 244 8.51 -7.66 12.83
N LEU A 245 7.25 -8.11 12.80
CA LEU A 245 6.34 -8.07 13.94
C LEU A 245 6.52 -9.23 14.93
N TRP A 246 7.27 -10.27 14.56
CA TRP A 246 7.42 -11.49 15.36
C TRP A 246 8.87 -11.75 15.82
N SER A 247 9.83 -11.57 14.93
CA SER A 247 11.24 -11.91 15.17
C SER A 247 11.96 -10.82 15.99
N PRO A 248 13.11 -11.15 16.60
CA PRO A 248 13.96 -10.16 17.26
C PRO A 248 14.34 -9.00 16.32
N ALA A 249 14.45 -7.78 16.87
CA ALA A 249 14.67 -6.56 16.10
C ALA A 249 15.97 -6.60 15.27
N GLU A 250 16.99 -7.34 15.72
CA GLU A 250 18.26 -7.54 15.03
C GLU A 250 18.18 -8.39 13.75
N VAL A 251 17.05 -9.07 13.51
CA VAL A 251 16.81 -9.80 12.26
C VAL A 251 16.47 -8.78 11.17
N THR A 252 17.50 -8.33 10.45
CA THR A 252 17.42 -7.25 9.45
C THR A 252 18.12 -7.58 8.13
N ASP A 253 18.68 -8.79 7.98
CA ASP A 253 19.32 -9.21 6.73
C ASP A 253 18.27 -9.35 5.62
N VAL A 254 18.33 -8.45 4.64
CA VAL A 254 17.40 -8.35 3.52
C VAL A 254 17.58 -9.51 2.53
N ASN A 255 18.81 -9.92 2.27
CA ASN A 255 19.10 -10.99 1.31
C ASN A 255 18.62 -12.34 1.88
N ASP A 256 18.86 -12.59 3.16
CA ASP A 256 18.34 -13.78 3.84
C ASP A 256 16.81 -13.77 3.93
N MET A 257 16.21 -12.60 4.18
CA MET A 257 14.75 -12.43 4.15
C MET A 257 14.18 -12.83 2.79
N TYR A 258 14.68 -12.30 1.67
CA TYR A 258 14.19 -12.66 0.35
C TYR A 258 14.37 -14.15 0.03
N ARG A 259 15.52 -14.73 0.40
CA ARG A 259 15.78 -16.17 0.26
C ARG A 259 14.70 -17.02 0.97
N ARG A 260 14.30 -16.63 2.19
CA ARG A 260 13.24 -17.31 2.94
C ARG A 260 11.84 -16.98 2.40
N LEU A 261 11.61 -15.74 1.97
CA LEU A 261 10.33 -15.26 1.45
C LEU A 261 9.88 -16.02 0.20
N GLU A 262 10.81 -16.44 -0.65
CA GLU A 262 10.51 -17.27 -1.82
C GLU A 262 9.91 -18.63 -1.43
N LEU A 263 10.44 -19.25 -0.37
CA LEU A 263 9.91 -20.51 0.16
C LEU A 263 8.53 -20.30 0.80
N VAL A 264 8.38 -19.25 1.62
CA VAL A 264 7.09 -18.91 2.25
C VAL A 264 6.03 -18.59 1.19
N SER A 265 6.38 -17.85 0.14
CA SER A 265 5.51 -17.56 -1.00
C SER A 265 5.02 -18.82 -1.70
N ALA A 266 5.88 -19.85 -1.86
CA ALA A 266 5.47 -21.14 -2.41
C ALA A 266 4.55 -21.93 -1.46
N GLN A 267 4.78 -21.84 -0.14
CA GLN A 267 3.91 -22.48 0.84
C GLN A 267 2.53 -21.84 0.90
N LEU A 268 2.45 -20.51 0.83
CA LEU A 268 1.18 -19.76 0.77
C LEU A 268 0.37 -20.16 -0.47
N ASP A 269 1.02 -20.29 -1.63
CA ASP A 269 0.40 -20.74 -2.88
C ASP A 269 -0.16 -22.16 -2.73
N ALA A 270 0.60 -23.06 -2.09
CA ALA A 270 0.17 -24.44 -1.85
C ALA A 270 -1.05 -24.58 -0.91
N ILE A 271 -1.35 -23.58 -0.07
CA ILE A 271 -2.53 -23.57 0.81
C ILE A 271 -3.70 -22.74 0.27
N GLY A 272 -3.61 -22.29 -0.98
CA GLY A 272 -4.71 -21.65 -1.71
C GLY A 272 -4.67 -20.13 -1.79
N MET A 273 -3.58 -19.48 -1.36
CA MET A 273 -3.37 -18.07 -1.70
C MET A 273 -3.11 -17.94 -3.19
N ARG A 274 -3.69 -16.94 -3.84
CA ARG A 274 -3.72 -16.85 -5.30
C ARG A 274 -2.70 -15.87 -5.87
N HIS A 275 -1.73 -15.40 -5.09
CA HIS A 275 -0.80 -14.35 -5.52
C HIS A 275 0.05 -14.73 -6.75
N LYS A 276 0.24 -16.04 -7.02
CA LYS A 276 0.86 -16.52 -8.27
C LYS A 276 -0.17 -16.83 -9.35
N SER A 277 -1.22 -17.58 -9.02
CA SER A 277 -2.22 -18.00 -10.01
C SER A 277 -3.03 -16.83 -10.57
N ALA A 278 -3.36 -15.85 -9.72
CA ALA A 278 -4.14 -14.67 -10.11
C ALA A 278 -3.38 -13.77 -11.10
N GLN A 279 -2.05 -13.67 -10.98
CA GLN A 279 -1.25 -13.01 -12.02
C GLN A 279 -1.43 -13.71 -13.36
N LEU A 280 -1.29 -15.04 -13.40
CA LEU A 280 -1.45 -15.81 -14.64
C LEU A 280 -2.85 -15.66 -15.24
N GLU A 281 -3.89 -15.64 -14.40
CA GLU A 281 -5.26 -15.41 -14.84
C GLU A 281 -5.45 -14.02 -15.45
N LEU A 282 -4.89 -12.98 -14.83
CA LEU A 282 -4.92 -11.61 -15.39
C LEU A 282 -4.13 -11.50 -16.69
N VAL A 283 -2.96 -12.14 -16.80
CA VAL A 283 -2.19 -12.19 -18.05
C VAL A 283 -3.00 -12.84 -19.17
N ARG A 284 -3.69 -13.96 -18.89
CA ARG A 284 -4.58 -14.61 -19.86
C ARG A 284 -5.76 -13.74 -20.26
N LEU A 285 -6.38 -13.07 -19.28
CA LEU A 285 -7.48 -12.14 -19.55
C LEU A 285 -7.05 -11.01 -20.49
N ILE A 286 -5.85 -10.48 -20.25
CA ILE A 286 -5.27 -9.42 -21.07
C ILE A 286 -4.94 -9.94 -22.47
N ALA A 287 -4.26 -11.08 -22.57
CA ALA A 287 -3.78 -11.65 -23.83
C ALA A 287 -4.90 -12.21 -24.73
N GLY A 288 -6.02 -12.67 -24.16
CA GLY A 288 -7.16 -13.22 -24.90
C GLY A 288 -7.00 -14.67 -25.38
N SER A 289 -5.81 -15.27 -25.30
CA SER A 289 -5.56 -16.70 -25.52
C SER A 289 -4.44 -17.23 -24.62
N GLU A 290 -4.34 -18.55 -24.50
CA GLU A 290 -3.28 -19.20 -23.70
C GLU A 290 -1.89 -19.01 -24.34
N GLU A 291 -1.81 -19.13 -25.67
CA GLU A 291 -0.56 -18.96 -26.43
C GLU A 291 -0.03 -17.52 -26.27
N ALA A 292 -0.90 -16.53 -26.48
CA ALA A 292 -0.53 -15.13 -26.30
C ALA A 292 -0.16 -14.80 -24.84
N ALA A 293 -0.78 -15.46 -23.87
CA ALA A 293 -0.44 -15.29 -22.46
C ALA A 293 0.97 -15.80 -22.13
N GLN A 294 1.40 -16.91 -22.74
CA GLN A 294 2.76 -17.45 -22.58
C GLN A 294 3.81 -16.49 -23.12
N ASP A 295 3.52 -15.80 -24.23
CA ASP A 295 4.41 -14.80 -24.82
C ASP A 295 4.44 -13.49 -24.03
N LEU A 296 3.32 -13.11 -23.42
CA LEU A 296 3.18 -11.88 -22.65
C LEU A 296 3.75 -11.98 -21.23
N LEU A 297 3.62 -13.14 -20.58
CA LEU A 297 3.99 -13.34 -19.19
C LEU A 297 5.42 -12.89 -18.84
N PRO A 298 6.47 -13.18 -19.66
CA PRO A 298 7.82 -12.76 -19.33
C PRO A 298 8.00 -11.23 -19.27
N LEU A 299 7.22 -10.47 -20.05
CA LEU A 299 7.20 -9.00 -19.96
C LEU A 299 6.52 -8.55 -18.67
N VAL A 300 5.38 -9.14 -18.31
CA VAL A 300 4.66 -8.78 -17.07
C VAL A 300 5.49 -9.08 -15.83
N GLN A 301 6.24 -10.19 -15.83
CA GLN A 301 7.09 -10.61 -14.71
C GLN A 301 8.31 -9.71 -14.46
N VAL A 302 8.66 -8.83 -15.42
CA VAL A 302 9.73 -7.84 -15.22
C VAL A 302 9.19 -6.44 -14.86
N LEU A 303 7.88 -6.32 -14.69
CA LEU A 303 7.20 -5.08 -14.36
C LEU A 303 6.68 -5.10 -12.92
N ALA A 304 6.58 -3.90 -12.35
CA ALA A 304 5.80 -3.65 -11.14
C ALA A 304 4.85 -2.48 -11.37
N PRO A 305 3.74 -2.37 -10.63
CA PRO A 305 2.99 -1.13 -10.51
C PRO A 305 3.92 0.02 -10.07
N VAL A 306 3.62 1.25 -10.51
CA VAL A 306 4.27 2.44 -9.93
C VAL A 306 3.89 2.58 -8.46
N GLU A 307 4.88 2.87 -7.61
CA GLU A 307 4.67 2.99 -6.16
C GLU A 307 3.94 4.29 -5.78
N GLY A 308 3.32 4.27 -4.60
CA GLY A 308 2.64 5.41 -4.01
C GLY A 308 1.37 5.80 -4.78
N TYR A 309 0.92 7.03 -4.59
CA TYR A 309 -0.28 7.55 -5.25
C TYR A 309 -0.08 7.89 -6.74
N ARG A 310 1.03 7.47 -7.37
CA ARG A 310 1.35 7.80 -8.77
C ARG A 310 0.35 7.24 -9.76
N ARG A 311 -0.25 6.06 -9.52
CA ARG A 311 -1.28 5.50 -10.42
C ARG A 311 -2.48 6.44 -10.54
N HIS A 312 -2.97 7.00 -9.42
CA HIS A 312 -4.05 7.98 -9.41
C HIS A 312 -3.73 9.28 -10.15
N ALA A 313 -2.45 9.67 -10.22
CA ALA A 313 -2.01 10.85 -10.97
C ALA A 313 -1.86 10.61 -12.48
N ILE A 314 -1.76 9.34 -12.90
CA ILE A 314 -1.58 8.94 -14.31
C ILE A 314 -2.93 8.74 -14.99
N THR A 315 -3.82 8.00 -14.34
CA THR A 315 -5.17 7.70 -14.84
C THR A 315 -6.19 7.91 -13.72
N GLU A 316 -7.34 8.48 -14.08
CA GLU A 316 -8.45 8.58 -13.15
C GLU A 316 -9.08 7.20 -12.96
N HIS A 317 -8.85 6.62 -11.78
CA HIS A 317 -9.48 5.38 -11.34
C HIS A 317 -10.73 5.69 -10.51
N THR A 318 -11.75 4.85 -10.67
CA THR A 318 -13.01 4.91 -9.94
C THR A 318 -13.33 3.53 -9.40
N THR A 319 -14.31 3.42 -8.50
CA THR A 319 -14.84 2.14 -8.02
C THR A 319 -15.43 1.25 -9.12
N ARG A 320 -15.59 1.79 -10.34
CA ARG A 320 -16.10 1.08 -11.53
C ARG A 320 -15.02 0.80 -12.56
N THR A 321 -13.80 1.28 -12.35
CA THR A 321 -12.70 1.08 -13.29
C THR A 321 -12.31 -0.40 -13.29
N PRO A 322 -12.27 -1.07 -14.45
CA PRO A 322 -11.84 -2.47 -14.50
C PRO A 322 -10.33 -2.56 -14.24
N LEU A 323 -9.96 -3.27 -13.18
CA LEU A 323 -8.56 -3.57 -12.84
C LEU A 323 -8.07 -4.77 -13.64
N THR A 324 -7.93 -4.58 -14.96
CA THR A 324 -7.51 -5.60 -15.92
C THR A 324 -6.38 -5.13 -16.82
N GLY A 325 -5.63 -4.11 -16.43
CA GLY A 325 -4.48 -3.59 -17.16
C GLY A 325 -3.17 -4.29 -16.81
N ILE A 326 -2.09 -3.90 -17.48
CA ILE A 326 -0.74 -4.45 -17.23
C ILE A 326 -0.27 -4.19 -15.80
N ALA A 327 -0.54 -2.99 -15.26
CA ALA A 327 -0.23 -2.69 -13.86
C ALA A 327 -1.06 -3.55 -12.89
N ASP A 328 -2.24 -4.02 -13.28
CA ASP A 328 -3.06 -4.89 -12.45
C ASP A 328 -2.52 -6.33 -12.42
N ALA A 329 -1.96 -6.80 -13.55
CA ALA A 329 -1.29 -8.10 -13.65
C ALA A 329 0.15 -8.12 -13.10
N ALA A 330 0.84 -6.98 -13.10
CA ALA A 330 2.16 -6.83 -12.50
C ALA A 330 2.09 -6.97 -10.96
N VAL A 331 3.19 -7.40 -10.36
CA VAL A 331 3.32 -7.53 -8.90
C VAL A 331 4.25 -6.46 -8.33
N PRO A 332 4.03 -5.96 -7.10
CA PRO A 332 4.82 -4.86 -6.53
C PRO A 332 6.33 -5.11 -6.43
N ASP A 333 6.75 -6.36 -6.18
CA ASP A 333 8.14 -6.71 -5.88
C ASP A 333 8.58 -8.02 -6.57
N PRO A 334 8.73 -8.01 -7.90
CA PRO A 334 8.99 -9.22 -8.68
C PRO A 334 10.42 -9.75 -8.50
N THR A 335 10.55 -11.05 -8.28
CA THR A 335 11.86 -11.73 -8.06
C THR A 335 12.85 -11.53 -9.22
N GLY A 336 12.40 -11.57 -10.47
CA GLY A 336 13.28 -11.47 -11.65
C GLY A 336 14.08 -10.16 -11.68
N PRO A 337 13.42 -8.99 -11.75
CA PRO A 337 14.08 -7.69 -11.66
C PRO A 337 14.96 -7.52 -10.42
N ARG A 338 14.54 -8.02 -9.24
CA ARG A 338 15.39 -7.98 -8.03
C ARG A 338 16.71 -8.72 -8.25
N SER A 339 16.64 -9.96 -8.74
CA SER A 339 17.84 -10.77 -9.01
C SER A 339 18.76 -10.12 -10.06
N VAL A 340 18.18 -9.48 -11.07
CA VAL A 340 18.94 -8.71 -12.07
C VAL A 340 19.63 -7.52 -11.42
N ALA A 341 18.92 -6.76 -10.58
CA ALA A 341 19.47 -5.60 -9.88
C ALA A 341 20.67 -5.98 -9.00
N GLU A 342 20.54 -7.04 -8.19
CA GLU A 342 21.62 -7.58 -7.35
C GLU A 342 22.86 -7.98 -8.18
N LEU A 343 22.65 -8.65 -9.31
CA LEU A 343 23.75 -9.01 -10.21
C LEU A 343 24.42 -7.76 -10.79
N LEU A 344 23.64 -6.80 -11.29
CA LEU A 344 24.20 -5.58 -11.87
C LEU A 344 24.98 -4.77 -10.83
N ASP A 345 24.51 -4.72 -9.59
CA ASP A 345 25.23 -4.06 -8.49
C ASP A 345 26.53 -4.79 -8.14
N SER A 346 26.56 -6.13 -8.17
CA SER A 346 27.81 -6.90 -7.97
C SER A 346 28.83 -6.63 -9.10
N ILE A 347 28.38 -6.59 -10.35
CA ILE A 347 29.22 -6.27 -11.51
C ILE A 347 29.76 -4.84 -11.40
N GLN A 348 28.93 -3.89 -10.96
CA GLN A 348 29.34 -2.51 -10.74
C GLN A 348 30.47 -2.43 -9.69
N GLN A 349 30.45 -3.30 -8.68
CA GLN A 349 31.47 -3.39 -7.63
C GLN A 349 32.74 -4.16 -8.06
N GLY A 350 32.78 -4.70 -9.28
CA GLY A 350 33.92 -5.41 -9.85
C GLY A 350 33.87 -6.92 -9.65
N GLU A 351 32.79 -7.46 -9.11
CA GLU A 351 32.53 -8.89 -9.03
C GLU A 351 31.97 -9.36 -10.36
N LEU A 352 32.86 -9.72 -11.29
CA LEU A 352 32.48 -10.26 -12.60
C LEU A 352 32.40 -11.79 -12.51
N PRO A 353 31.20 -12.40 -12.64
CA PRO A 353 31.13 -13.85 -12.64
C PRO A 353 31.77 -14.41 -13.92
N GLY A 354 32.47 -15.54 -13.80
CA GLY A 354 33.44 -16.04 -14.79
C GLY A 354 32.91 -16.40 -16.19
N GLN A 355 31.61 -16.26 -16.47
CA GLN A 355 31.01 -16.45 -17.80
C GLN A 355 30.00 -15.34 -18.13
N TRP A 356 30.49 -14.15 -18.49
CA TRP A 356 29.64 -13.03 -18.89
C TRP A 356 28.84 -13.26 -20.19
N ALA A 357 29.28 -14.19 -21.03
CA ALA A 357 28.58 -14.59 -22.25
C ALA A 357 27.25 -15.33 -21.99
N GLY A 358 26.97 -15.72 -20.74
CA GLY A 358 25.73 -16.39 -20.35
C GLY A 358 24.55 -15.45 -20.11
N TYR A 359 24.74 -14.15 -19.92
CA TYR A 359 23.70 -13.24 -19.41
C TYR A 359 22.54 -12.89 -20.35
N SER A 360 22.44 -13.55 -21.52
CA SER A 360 21.27 -13.38 -22.40
C SER A 360 19.96 -13.80 -21.73
N TRP A 361 20.01 -14.64 -20.68
CA TRP A 361 18.85 -15.08 -19.88
C TRP A 361 18.37 -14.06 -18.85
N LEU A 362 19.14 -13.01 -18.54
CA LEU A 362 18.74 -12.01 -17.54
C LEU A 362 17.43 -11.30 -17.90
N LEU A 363 17.09 -11.29 -19.19
CA LEU A 363 16.06 -10.44 -19.77
C LEU A 363 15.30 -11.28 -20.80
N PRO A 364 14.14 -11.85 -20.42
CA PRO A 364 13.36 -12.73 -21.29
C PRO A 364 13.12 -12.10 -22.66
N GLN A 365 13.19 -12.89 -23.73
CA GLN A 365 12.72 -12.44 -25.04
C GLN A 365 11.20 -12.33 -25.01
N VAL A 366 10.67 -11.21 -25.48
CA VAL A 366 9.23 -10.98 -25.60
C VAL A 366 8.86 -11.07 -27.09
N ASP A 367 8.21 -12.16 -27.50
CA ASP A 367 7.69 -12.28 -28.86
C ASP A 367 6.27 -11.70 -28.93
N MET A 368 6.17 -10.43 -29.34
CA MET A 368 4.88 -9.74 -29.44
C MET A 368 4.07 -10.11 -30.70
N GLN A 369 4.59 -10.94 -31.61
CA GLN A 369 3.92 -11.20 -32.90
C GLN A 369 2.64 -12.03 -32.74
N LEU A 370 2.54 -12.88 -31.72
CA LEU A 370 1.36 -13.72 -31.47
C LEU A 370 0.25 -13.01 -30.68
N ALA A 371 0.59 -12.09 -29.78
CA ALA A 371 -0.37 -11.42 -28.90
C ALA A 371 -1.30 -10.40 -29.60
N ALA A 372 -0.97 -10.00 -30.84
CA ALA A 372 -1.59 -8.86 -31.51
C ALA A 372 -3.04 -9.07 -31.99
N VAL A 373 -3.58 -10.29 -31.99
CA VAL A 373 -4.82 -10.61 -32.71
C VAL A 373 -6.10 -10.39 -31.88
N MET A 374 -6.01 -10.26 -30.55
CA MET A 374 -7.20 -10.24 -29.66
C MET A 374 -7.25 -9.12 -28.61
N MET A 375 -6.25 -8.24 -28.57
CA MET A 375 -6.11 -7.24 -27.51
C MET A 375 -6.64 -5.86 -27.94
N ASP A 376 -7.12 -5.06 -26.97
CA ASP A 376 -7.50 -3.67 -27.22
C ASP A 376 -6.29 -2.84 -27.73
N PRO A 377 -6.46 -1.95 -28.73
CA PRO A 377 -5.35 -1.19 -29.31
C PRO A 377 -4.54 -0.35 -28.30
N SER A 378 -5.16 0.17 -27.24
CA SER A 378 -4.45 0.96 -26.22
C SER A 378 -3.51 0.08 -25.40
N THR A 379 -3.98 -1.12 -25.02
CA THR A 379 -3.18 -2.12 -24.28
C THR A 379 -2.02 -2.62 -25.16
N MET A 380 -2.28 -2.89 -26.44
CA MET A 380 -1.23 -3.25 -27.41
C MET A 380 -0.16 -2.17 -27.54
N ASN A 381 -0.56 -0.90 -27.63
CA ASN A 381 0.38 0.21 -27.75
C ASN A 381 1.20 0.42 -26.47
N GLU A 382 0.63 0.21 -25.29
CA GLU A 382 1.40 0.20 -24.05
C GLU A 382 2.42 -0.95 -24.03
N LEU A 383 1.97 -2.16 -24.35
CA LEU A 383 2.84 -3.34 -24.38
C LEU A 383 3.97 -3.23 -25.39
N ALA A 384 3.71 -2.79 -26.61
CA ALA A 384 4.74 -2.58 -27.61
C ALA A 384 5.79 -1.56 -27.13
N ARG A 385 5.35 -0.50 -26.44
CA ARG A 385 6.27 0.48 -25.82
C ARG A 385 7.10 -0.14 -24.70
N LEU A 386 6.48 -0.90 -23.79
CA LEU A 386 7.18 -1.57 -22.69
C LEU A 386 8.18 -2.62 -23.21
N ALA A 387 7.78 -3.46 -24.16
CA ALA A 387 8.64 -4.44 -24.81
C ALA A 387 9.85 -3.77 -25.48
N THR A 388 9.61 -2.71 -26.26
CA THR A 388 10.68 -1.94 -26.92
C THR A 388 11.66 -1.36 -25.89
N ARG A 389 11.15 -0.75 -24.81
CA ARG A 389 11.98 -0.21 -23.73
C ARG A 389 12.82 -1.29 -23.06
N ARG A 390 12.23 -2.47 -22.80
CA ARG A 390 12.95 -3.60 -22.19
C ARG A 390 14.09 -4.09 -23.09
N GLU A 391 13.85 -4.22 -24.39
CA GLU A 391 14.88 -4.61 -25.36
C GLU A 391 16.00 -3.56 -25.46
N LEU A 392 15.67 -2.27 -25.40
CA LEU A 392 16.68 -1.21 -25.35
C LEU A 392 17.51 -1.28 -24.07
N MET A 393 16.88 -1.45 -22.89
CA MET A 393 17.58 -1.64 -21.61
C MET A 393 18.53 -2.85 -21.66
N LYS A 394 18.09 -3.94 -22.30
CA LYS A 394 18.89 -5.16 -22.49
C LYS A 394 20.13 -4.93 -23.32
N GLY A 395 19.97 -4.35 -24.51
CA GLY A 395 21.08 -4.10 -25.42
C GLY A 395 22.13 -3.19 -24.78
N ALA A 396 21.67 -2.13 -24.13
CA ALA A 396 22.54 -1.20 -23.44
C ALA A 396 23.24 -1.86 -22.23
N GLY A 397 22.53 -2.70 -21.45
CA GLY A 397 23.08 -3.30 -20.24
C GLY A 397 24.19 -4.29 -20.58
N LEU A 398 24.00 -5.09 -21.62
CA LEU A 398 25.03 -6.00 -22.12
C LEU A 398 26.29 -5.26 -22.58
N ALA A 399 26.12 -4.11 -23.25
CA ALA A 399 27.25 -3.28 -23.67
C ALA A 399 28.01 -2.69 -22.47
N ALA A 400 27.30 -2.25 -21.43
CA ALA A 400 27.92 -1.76 -20.20
C ALA A 400 28.66 -2.87 -19.45
N VAL A 401 28.05 -4.05 -19.26
CA VAL A 401 28.72 -5.21 -18.64
C VAL A 401 29.99 -5.59 -19.40
N LYS A 402 29.92 -5.63 -20.74
CA LYS A 402 31.09 -5.91 -21.58
C LYS A 402 32.19 -4.85 -21.39
N ALA A 403 31.82 -3.57 -21.35
CA ALA A 403 32.78 -2.50 -21.13
C ALA A 403 33.48 -2.61 -19.77
N ILE A 404 32.75 -2.92 -18.70
CA ILE A 404 33.31 -3.18 -17.37
C ILE A 404 34.26 -4.38 -17.40
N ALA A 405 33.85 -5.48 -18.03
CA ALA A 405 34.67 -6.70 -18.14
C ALA A 405 35.98 -6.46 -18.91
N GLU A 406 35.96 -5.58 -19.90
CA GLU A 406 37.12 -5.17 -20.70
C GLU A 406 37.92 -4.03 -20.05
N GLY A 407 37.48 -3.50 -18.90
CA GLY A 407 38.11 -2.37 -18.23
C GLY A 407 38.08 -1.07 -19.03
N ARG A 408 37.09 -0.91 -19.93
CA ARG A 408 36.97 0.25 -20.82
C ARG A 408 35.74 1.11 -20.49
N GLN A 409 35.80 2.37 -20.88
CA GLN A 409 34.65 3.26 -20.91
C GLN A 409 33.91 3.11 -22.25
N LEU A 410 32.63 3.47 -22.26
CA LEU A 410 31.85 3.62 -23.47
C LEU A 410 32.10 5.00 -24.09
N GLU A 411 31.94 5.09 -25.41
CA GLU A 411 32.06 6.35 -26.14
C GLU A 411 30.90 7.29 -25.79
N GLU A 412 31.12 8.61 -25.92
CA GLU A 412 30.15 9.63 -25.50
C GLU A 412 28.81 9.53 -26.23
N ASP A 413 28.83 9.21 -27.53
CA ASP A 413 27.64 8.99 -28.35
C ASP A 413 26.82 7.78 -27.88
N VAL A 414 27.48 6.70 -27.50
CA VAL A 414 26.86 5.50 -26.91
C VAL A 414 26.22 5.86 -25.56
N CYS A 415 26.91 6.65 -24.75
CA CYS A 415 26.39 7.11 -23.46
C CYS A 415 25.18 8.03 -23.60
N GLN A 416 25.16 8.93 -24.59
CA GLN A 416 23.99 9.75 -24.90
C GLN A 416 22.80 8.91 -25.35
N ALA A 417 23.02 7.96 -26.27
CA ALA A 417 21.97 7.03 -26.71
C ALA A 417 21.40 6.23 -25.52
N TYR A 418 22.22 5.81 -24.57
CA TYR A 418 21.76 5.08 -23.39
C TYR A 418 21.03 5.98 -22.38
N ALA A 419 21.44 7.24 -22.22
CA ALA A 419 20.67 8.20 -21.45
C ALA A 419 19.25 8.37 -22.02
N GLU A 420 19.09 8.40 -23.35
CA GLU A 420 17.78 8.42 -23.99
C GLU A 420 16.99 7.13 -23.72
N VAL A 421 17.63 5.96 -23.78
CA VAL A 421 17.00 4.67 -23.44
C VAL A 421 16.47 4.68 -22.00
N LEU A 422 17.26 5.13 -21.04
CA LEU A 422 16.87 5.21 -19.62
C LEU A 422 15.70 6.19 -19.42
N LEU A 423 15.75 7.36 -20.06
CA LEU A 423 14.66 8.33 -20.04
C LEU A 423 13.37 7.76 -20.62
N GLN A 424 13.47 7.00 -21.71
CA GLN A 424 12.32 6.32 -22.30
C GLN A 424 11.79 5.21 -21.39
N ALA A 425 12.68 4.42 -20.77
CA ALA A 425 12.32 3.34 -19.84
C ALA A 425 11.64 3.86 -18.56
N ALA A 426 12.06 5.02 -18.05
CA ALA A 426 11.43 5.68 -16.91
C ALA A 426 9.98 6.11 -17.19
N GLY A 427 9.60 6.25 -18.46
CA GLY A 427 8.22 6.24 -18.93
C GLY A 427 7.24 7.09 -18.10
N PRO A 428 7.23 8.44 -18.22
CA PRO A 428 6.55 9.33 -17.28
C PRO A 428 5.00 9.26 -17.25
N ARG A 429 4.38 8.32 -17.98
CA ARG A 429 2.93 8.13 -18.08
C ARG A 429 2.51 6.65 -18.21
N SER A 430 3.27 5.72 -17.62
CA SER A 430 2.82 4.32 -17.51
C SER A 430 2.57 3.97 -16.04
N GLU A 431 1.51 3.21 -15.81
CA GLU A 431 1.17 2.72 -14.47
C GLU A 431 2.05 1.54 -14.03
N ALA A 432 2.83 0.99 -14.97
CA ALA A 432 3.83 -0.03 -14.72
C ALA A 432 5.25 0.54 -14.96
N ARG A 433 6.21 0.01 -14.23
CA ARG A 433 7.64 0.40 -14.28
C ARG A 433 8.53 -0.83 -14.30
N PHE A 434 9.78 -0.65 -14.70
CA PHE A 434 10.86 -1.62 -14.53
C PHE A 434 11.55 -1.41 -13.18
N PRO A 435 11.39 -2.31 -12.19
CA PRO A 435 11.97 -2.12 -10.85
C PRO A 435 13.50 -2.15 -10.86
N ASP A 436 14.11 -2.83 -11.83
CA ASP A 436 15.55 -2.95 -12.01
C ASP A 436 16.19 -1.74 -12.72
N LEU A 437 15.38 -0.80 -13.24
CA LEU A 437 15.87 0.39 -13.95
C LEU A 437 16.95 1.18 -13.17
N PRO A 438 16.82 1.43 -11.84
CA PRO A 438 17.87 2.12 -11.09
C PRO A 438 19.22 1.38 -11.07
N ALA A 439 19.22 0.05 -11.11
CA ALA A 439 20.46 -0.73 -11.15
C ALA A 439 21.15 -0.59 -12.52
N PHE A 440 20.36 -0.58 -13.59
CA PHE A 440 20.85 -0.23 -14.92
C PHE A 440 21.46 1.18 -14.91
N GLU A 441 20.77 2.20 -14.36
CA GLU A 441 21.30 3.57 -14.28
C GLU A 441 22.67 3.62 -13.57
N ARG A 442 22.82 2.92 -12.44
CA ARG A 442 24.10 2.83 -11.71
C ARG A 442 25.20 2.17 -12.54
N LEU A 443 24.88 1.06 -13.21
CA LEU A 443 25.79 0.36 -14.10
C LEU A 443 26.27 1.28 -15.24
N TYR A 444 25.38 2.05 -15.86
CA TYR A 444 25.76 2.98 -16.93
C TYR A 444 26.63 4.12 -16.43
N ARG A 445 26.31 4.71 -15.27
CA ARG A 445 27.14 5.75 -14.67
C ARG A 445 28.59 5.29 -14.50
N ARG A 446 28.84 4.01 -14.24
CA ARG A 446 30.20 3.44 -14.12
C ARG A 446 31.00 3.45 -15.42
N VAL A 447 30.35 3.29 -16.57
CA VAL A 447 30.99 3.16 -17.89
C VAL A 447 30.87 4.40 -18.78
N CYS A 448 30.08 5.39 -18.35
CA CYS A 448 29.84 6.63 -19.07
C CYS A 448 30.35 7.88 -18.35
N ILE A 449 30.63 7.82 -17.05
CA ILE A 449 31.23 8.94 -16.32
C ILE A 449 32.74 8.85 -16.45
N THR A 450 33.31 9.80 -17.19
CA THR A 450 34.72 10.18 -17.12
C THR A 450 35.07 10.64 -15.70
N PRO A 451 36.20 10.23 -15.11
CA PRO A 451 36.76 10.92 -13.96
C PRO A 451 36.95 12.40 -14.34
N GLU A 452 36.29 13.29 -13.61
CA GLU A 452 36.48 14.74 -13.50
C GLU A 452 37.04 15.48 -14.74
N LYS A 453 36.21 16.36 -15.31
CA LYS A 453 36.66 17.62 -15.90
C LYS A 453 35.95 18.80 -15.25
#